data_AF-A0A4Z0M3E2-F1
#
_entry.id   AF-A0A4Z0M3E2-F1
#
_cell.length_a   1.000
_cell.length_b   1.000
_cell.length_c   1.000
_cell.angle_alpha   90.00
_cell.angle_beta   90.00
_cell.angle_gamma   90.00
#
_symmetry.space_group_name_H-M   'P 1'
#
loop_
_entity.id
_entity.type
_entity.pdbx_description
1 polymer ?
#
loop_
_entity_poly.entity_id
_entity_poly.type
_entity_poly.pdbx_seq_one_letter_code
_entity_poly.pdbx_strand_id
1 'polypeptide(L)'
;MLIWSPKGRAAAGVVASALFIVFFFLPLAVILMSSLSQQWNGILPSGFTLNHFVNALHGAAWDALLASLTIGFCASLFALLCGVWAALALRQYGVKTQKWLSMVFYLPSAIPSVSVGLGILVAFSQGPLQMNGTLWIVLTAVSYTPLTLPTTR
;
A
#
# COMPACT_ATOMS: atom_id res chain seq x y z
N MET A 1 29.77 -29.96 -13.84
CA MET A 1 29.51 -30.00 -15.30
C MET A 1 28.03 -30.24 -15.68
N LEU A 2 27.10 -30.45 -14.74
CA LEU A 2 25.71 -30.81 -15.06
C LEU A 2 24.83 -29.64 -15.58
N ILE A 3 25.16 -28.39 -15.21
CA ILE A 3 24.39 -27.18 -15.54
C ILE A 3 24.69 -26.59 -16.93
N TRP A 4 25.68 -27.13 -17.66
CA TRP A 4 26.06 -26.63 -18.99
C TRP A 4 25.39 -27.39 -20.15
N SER A 5 24.67 -28.47 -19.84
CA SER A 5 23.81 -29.15 -20.82
C SER A 5 22.49 -28.39 -20.99
N PRO A 6 21.94 -28.27 -22.21
CA PRO A 6 20.63 -27.64 -22.43
C PRO A 6 19.51 -28.31 -21.61
N LYS A 7 19.60 -29.62 -21.36
CA LYS A 7 18.67 -30.36 -20.50
C LYS A 7 18.87 -30.05 -19.01
N GLY A 8 20.11 -29.84 -18.58
CA GLY A 8 20.45 -29.47 -17.20
C GLY A 8 20.03 -28.03 -16.85
N ARG A 9 20.15 -27.10 -17.80
CA ARG A 9 19.63 -25.73 -17.66
C ARG A 9 18.10 -25.70 -17.58
N ALA A 10 17.42 -26.48 -18.40
CA ALA A 10 15.97 -26.61 -18.36
C ALA A 10 15.50 -27.21 -17.02
N ALA A 11 16.13 -28.30 -16.56
CA ALA A 11 15.81 -28.91 -15.27
C ALA A 11 16.07 -27.94 -14.10
N ALA A 12 17.21 -27.24 -14.09
CA ALA A 12 17.50 -26.23 -13.07
C ALA A 12 16.48 -25.07 -13.09
N GLY A 13 16.07 -24.62 -14.29
CA GLY A 13 15.04 -23.59 -14.45
C GLY A 13 13.67 -24.03 -13.93
N VAL A 14 13.27 -25.28 -14.20
CA VAL A 14 12.01 -25.86 -13.68
C VAL A 14 12.04 -25.95 -12.16
N VAL A 15 13.13 -26.48 -11.59
CA VAL A 15 13.29 -26.58 -10.14
C VAL A 15 13.29 -25.20 -9.48
N ALA A 16 14.03 -24.24 -10.01
CA ALA A 16 14.07 -22.87 -9.50
C ALA A 16 12.69 -22.20 -9.57
N SER A 17 11.97 -22.37 -10.68
CA SER A 17 10.61 -21.83 -10.84
C SER A 17 9.62 -22.49 -9.88
N ALA A 18 9.70 -23.82 -9.71
CA ALA A 18 8.86 -24.56 -8.78
C ALA A 18 9.11 -24.11 -7.33
N LEU A 19 10.37 -23.96 -6.92
CA LEU A 19 10.73 -23.45 -5.59
C LEU A 19 10.25 -22.02 -5.38
N PHE A 20 10.40 -21.15 -6.38
CA PHE A 20 9.89 -19.78 -6.32
C PHE A 20 8.37 -19.74 -6.15
N ILE A 21 7.64 -20.54 -6.93
CA ILE A 21 6.18 -20.64 -6.83
C ILE A 21 5.79 -21.14 -5.44
N VAL A 22 6.37 -22.22 -4.96
CA VAL A 22 6.04 -22.75 -3.64
C VAL A 22 6.32 -21.70 -2.56
N PHE A 23 7.51 -21.09 -2.55
CA PHE A 23 7.87 -20.17 -1.48
C PHE A 23 7.03 -18.88 -1.48
N PHE A 24 6.64 -18.40 -2.66
CA PHE A 24 5.84 -17.18 -2.80
C PHE A 24 4.34 -17.42 -2.59
N PHE A 25 3.78 -18.49 -3.16
CA PHE A 25 2.34 -18.75 -3.12
C PHE A 25 1.90 -19.49 -1.85
N LEU A 26 2.77 -20.26 -1.20
CA LEU A 26 2.44 -20.96 0.04
C LEU A 26 1.92 -20.02 1.15
N PRO A 27 2.61 -18.90 1.52
CA PRO A 27 2.07 -17.98 2.53
C PRO A 27 0.74 -17.35 2.09
N LEU A 28 0.57 -17.08 0.79
CA LEU A 28 -0.69 -16.57 0.25
C LEU A 28 -1.83 -17.60 0.40
N ALA A 29 -1.53 -18.87 0.14
CA ALA A 29 -2.46 -19.98 0.31
C ALA A 29 -2.83 -20.18 1.79
N VAL A 30 -1.89 -19.97 2.73
CA VAL A 30 -2.17 -19.98 4.16
C VAL A 30 -3.11 -18.84 4.55
N ILE A 31 -2.89 -17.62 4.04
CA ILE A 31 -3.80 -16.49 4.28
C ILE A 31 -5.21 -16.79 3.73
N LEU A 32 -5.29 -17.37 2.53
CA LEU A 32 -6.56 -17.75 1.90
C LEU A 32 -7.29 -18.85 2.68
N MET A 33 -6.59 -19.89 3.11
CA MET A 33 -7.17 -20.93 3.97
C MET A 33 -7.61 -20.37 5.32
N SER A 34 -6.87 -19.39 5.86
CA SER A 34 -7.21 -18.72 7.11
C SER A 34 -8.47 -17.88 7.00
N SER A 35 -8.63 -17.11 5.91
CA SER A 35 -9.82 -16.29 5.70
C SER A 35 -11.11 -17.11 5.50
N LEU A 36 -10.98 -18.36 5.07
CA LEU A 36 -12.07 -19.32 4.91
C LEU A 36 -12.28 -20.23 6.13
N SER A 37 -11.48 -20.06 7.18
CA SER A 37 -11.56 -20.86 8.41
C SER A 37 -12.25 -20.09 9.54
N GLN A 38 -13.00 -20.78 10.39
CA GLN A 38 -13.59 -20.16 11.59
C GLN A 38 -12.47 -19.57 12.45
N GLN A 39 -11.48 -20.40 12.77
CA GLN A 39 -10.30 -19.97 13.50
C GLN A 39 -9.10 -20.89 13.20
N TRP A 40 -7.90 -20.32 13.19
CA TRP A 40 -6.66 -21.07 12.97
C TRP A 40 -5.71 -20.93 14.17
N ASN A 41 -5.95 -21.74 15.21
CA ASN A 41 -5.11 -21.77 16.43
C ASN A 41 -4.15 -22.98 16.49
N GLY A 42 -4.16 -23.89 15.50
CA GLY A 42 -3.37 -25.12 15.48
C GLY A 42 -2.68 -25.39 14.14
N ILE A 43 -2.25 -26.64 13.89
CA ILE A 43 -1.58 -27.03 12.64
C ILE A 43 -2.54 -27.01 11.44
N LEU A 44 -3.84 -27.26 11.66
CA LEU A 44 -4.88 -27.26 10.63
C LEU A 44 -5.97 -26.21 10.94
N PRO A 45 -6.53 -25.54 9.92
CA PRO A 45 -7.64 -24.61 10.09
C PRO A 45 -8.88 -25.33 10.61
N SER A 46 -9.60 -24.70 11.56
CA SER A 46 -10.89 -25.23 12.03
C SER A 46 -12.02 -24.74 11.13
N GLY A 47 -12.92 -25.65 10.71
CA GLY A 47 -14.24 -25.42 10.08
C GLY A 47 -14.32 -24.39 8.93
N PHE A 48 -15.02 -24.70 7.84
CA PHE A 48 -15.24 -23.70 6.79
C PHE A 48 -16.18 -22.56 7.25
N THR A 49 -15.84 -21.32 6.92
CA THR A 49 -16.67 -20.13 7.18
C THR A 49 -16.56 -19.08 6.08
N LEU A 50 -17.62 -18.28 5.94
CA LEU A 50 -17.61 -17.04 5.14
C LEU A 50 -17.92 -15.81 6.02
N ASN A 51 -18.01 -15.97 7.34
CA ASN A 51 -18.37 -14.90 8.25
C ASN A 51 -17.37 -13.74 8.22
N HIS A 52 -16.08 -14.02 8.02
CA HIS A 52 -15.04 -12.98 7.91
C HIS A 52 -15.29 -12.03 6.74
N PHE A 53 -15.78 -12.55 5.60
CA PHE A 53 -16.12 -11.74 4.43
C PHE A 53 -17.39 -10.93 4.66
N VAL A 54 -18.42 -11.52 5.27
CA VAL A 54 -19.65 -10.81 5.62
C VAL A 54 -19.35 -9.68 6.61
N ASN A 55 -18.52 -9.94 7.62
CA ASN A 55 -18.10 -8.93 8.59
C ASN A 55 -17.21 -7.85 7.96
N ALA A 56 -16.39 -8.19 6.97
CA ALA A 56 -15.58 -7.19 6.24
C ALA A 56 -16.43 -6.19 5.45
N LEU A 57 -17.65 -6.57 5.08
CA LEU A 57 -18.60 -5.71 4.37
C LEU A 57 -19.47 -4.85 5.30
N HIS A 58 -19.31 -4.96 6.63
CA HIS A 58 -20.12 -4.24 7.60
C HIS A 58 -19.26 -3.56 8.69
N GLY A 59 -19.77 -2.47 9.23
CA GLY A 59 -19.16 -1.76 10.36
C GLY A 59 -17.77 -1.21 10.08
N ALA A 60 -16.92 -1.17 11.13
CA ALA A 60 -15.62 -0.51 11.08
C ALA A 60 -14.64 -1.08 10.05
N ALA A 61 -14.76 -2.36 9.68
CA ALA A 61 -13.91 -2.98 8.68
C ALA A 61 -14.19 -2.41 7.27
N TRP A 62 -15.46 -2.19 6.96
CA TRP A 62 -15.88 -1.58 5.69
C TRP A 62 -15.45 -0.12 5.60
N ASP A 63 -15.63 0.64 6.69
CA ASP A 63 -15.21 2.04 6.74
C ASP A 63 -13.68 2.18 6.57
N ALA A 64 -12.90 1.30 7.21
CA ALA A 64 -11.44 1.27 7.05
C ALA A 64 -11.01 0.88 5.63
N LEU A 65 -11.73 -0.05 4.99
CA LEU A 65 -11.49 -0.45 3.61
C LEU A 65 -11.76 0.71 2.64
N LEU A 66 -12.90 1.38 2.79
CA LEU A 66 -13.27 2.53 1.97
C LEU A 66 -12.31 3.72 2.17
N ALA A 67 -11.92 3.99 3.41
CA ALA A 67 -10.95 5.05 3.71
C ALA A 67 -9.60 4.76 3.05
N SER A 68 -9.10 3.53 3.18
CA SER A 68 -7.84 3.11 2.56
C SER A 68 -7.89 3.20 1.04
N LEU A 69 -9.00 2.75 0.43
CA LEU A 69 -9.18 2.79 -1.01
C LEU A 69 -9.26 4.23 -1.54
N THR A 70 -10.04 5.08 -0.87
CA THR A 70 -10.23 6.49 -1.26
C THR A 70 -8.92 7.26 -1.12
N ILE A 71 -8.25 7.16 0.03
CA ILE A 71 -6.98 7.84 0.28
C ILE A 71 -5.90 7.32 -0.67
N GLY A 72 -5.80 6.00 -0.85
CA GLY A 72 -4.84 5.37 -1.75
C GLY A 72 -5.04 5.77 -3.20
N PHE A 73 -6.29 5.84 -3.67
CA PHE A 73 -6.63 6.29 -5.02
C PHE A 73 -6.30 7.77 -5.22
N CYS A 74 -6.74 8.65 -4.32
CA CYS A 74 -6.45 10.08 -4.38
C CYS A 74 -4.94 10.37 -4.34
N ALA A 75 -4.21 9.71 -3.44
CA ALA A 75 -2.76 9.84 -3.34
C ALA A 75 -2.05 9.36 -4.61
N SER A 76 -2.48 8.23 -5.17
CA SER A 76 -1.92 7.67 -6.41
C SER A 76 -2.18 8.57 -7.61
N LEU A 77 -3.40 9.11 -7.73
CA LEU A 77 -3.76 10.03 -8.80
C LEU A 77 -2.95 11.32 -8.70
N PHE A 78 -2.82 11.88 -7.49
CA PHE A 78 -2.00 13.07 -7.25
C PHE A 78 -0.53 12.82 -7.58
N ALA A 79 0.03 11.70 -7.11
CA ALA A 79 1.41 11.31 -7.41
C ALA A 79 1.64 11.12 -8.92
N LEU A 80 0.68 10.53 -9.63
CA LEU A 80 0.76 10.34 -11.08
C LEU A 80 0.72 11.69 -11.82
N LEU A 81 -0.20 12.58 -11.46
CA LEU A 81 -0.26 13.92 -12.06
C LEU A 81 1.04 14.67 -11.82
N CYS A 82 1.46 14.83 -10.55
CA CYS A 82 2.70 15.52 -10.21
C CYS A 82 3.93 14.89 -10.87
N GLY A 83 4.01 13.56 -10.91
CA GLY A 83 5.10 12.83 -11.55
C GLY A 83 5.16 13.05 -13.07
N VAL A 84 4.01 13.05 -13.75
CA VAL A 84 3.93 13.33 -15.19
C VAL A 84 4.31 14.78 -15.49
N TRP A 85 3.78 15.75 -14.73
CA TRP A 85 4.16 17.16 -14.87
C TRP A 85 5.66 17.37 -14.63
N ALA A 86 6.22 16.75 -13.60
CA ALA A 86 7.64 16.81 -13.31
C ALA A 86 8.48 16.20 -14.46
N ALA A 87 8.09 15.04 -14.98
CA ALA A 87 8.78 14.38 -16.09
C ALA A 87 8.74 15.22 -17.38
N LEU A 88 7.59 15.82 -17.69
CA LEU A 88 7.42 16.71 -18.86
C LEU A 88 8.22 18.01 -18.71
N ALA A 89 8.21 18.62 -17.52
CA ALA A 89 9.01 19.81 -17.24
C ALA A 89 10.51 19.50 -17.38
N LEU A 90 10.95 18.35 -16.88
CA LEU A 90 12.36 17.94 -16.91
C LEU A 90 12.93 17.83 -18.33
N ARG A 91 12.08 17.45 -19.30
CA ARG A 91 12.45 17.33 -20.71
C ARG A 91 12.85 18.66 -21.35
N GLN A 92 12.42 19.79 -20.78
CA GLN A 92 12.69 21.13 -21.31
C GLN A 92 14.04 21.70 -20.80
N TYR A 93 14.68 21.06 -19.82
CA TYR A 93 15.95 21.51 -19.24
C TYR A 93 17.16 20.81 -19.84
N GLY A 94 18.33 21.46 -19.77
CA GLY A 94 19.60 20.87 -20.21
C GLY A 94 20.07 19.70 -19.35
N VAL A 95 20.97 18.87 -19.92
CA VAL A 95 21.45 17.59 -19.35
C VAL A 95 21.96 17.71 -17.90
N LYS A 96 22.64 18.80 -17.56
CA LYS A 96 23.20 19.03 -16.20
C LYS A 96 22.11 19.25 -15.15
N THR A 97 21.10 20.06 -15.47
CA THR A 97 19.96 20.36 -14.57
C THR A 97 19.04 19.16 -14.42
N GLN A 98 18.79 18.45 -15.53
CA GLN A 98 18.04 17.19 -15.51
C GLN A 98 18.68 16.17 -14.55
N LYS A 99 20.00 15.98 -14.63
CA LYS A 99 20.72 15.03 -13.75
C LYS A 99 20.61 15.40 -12.26
N TRP A 100 20.71 16.68 -11.94
CA TRP A 100 20.56 17.17 -10.56
C TRP A 100 19.14 16.99 -10.02
N LEU A 101 18.12 17.41 -10.78
CA LEU A 101 16.72 17.24 -10.36
C LEU A 101 16.35 15.76 -10.23
N SER A 102 16.79 14.90 -11.14
CA SER A 102 16.59 13.45 -11.02
C SER A 102 17.17 12.91 -9.72
N MET A 103 18.38 13.33 -9.30
CA MET A 103 18.95 12.93 -8.00
C MET A 103 18.07 13.38 -6.83
N VAL A 104 17.54 14.61 -6.86
CA VAL A 104 16.64 15.12 -5.82
C VAL A 104 15.34 14.32 -5.77
N PHE A 105 14.76 13.94 -6.92
CA PHE A 105 13.54 13.11 -6.96
C PHE A 105 13.77 11.67 -6.47
N TYR A 106 14.97 11.12 -6.62
CA TYR A 106 15.31 9.79 -6.10
C TYR A 106 15.63 9.79 -4.60
N LEU A 107 16.09 10.93 -4.05
CA LEU A 107 16.52 11.03 -2.66
C LEU A 107 15.46 10.57 -1.65
N PRO A 108 14.16 10.93 -1.76
CA PRO A 108 13.11 10.44 -0.86
C PRO A 108 12.96 8.92 -0.85
N SER A 109 13.20 8.24 -1.98
CA SER A 109 13.10 6.78 -2.07
C SER A 109 14.24 6.06 -1.36
N ALA A 110 15.36 6.75 -1.09
CA ALA A 110 16.47 6.20 -0.32
C ALA A 110 16.25 6.33 1.20
N ILE A 111 15.28 7.15 1.62
CA ILE A 111 14.94 7.33 3.03
C ILE A 111 14.21 6.07 3.52
N PRO A 112 14.62 5.47 4.66
CA PRO A 112 13.91 4.34 5.23
C PRO A 112 12.46 4.68 5.55
N SER A 113 11.53 3.78 5.21
CA SER A 113 10.09 3.98 5.47
C SER A 113 9.79 4.22 6.95
N VAL A 114 10.52 3.57 7.85
CA VAL A 114 10.41 3.75 9.31
C VAL A 114 10.75 5.18 9.72
N SER A 115 11.81 5.76 9.16
CA SER A 115 12.23 7.13 9.45
C SER A 115 11.19 8.14 8.98
N VAL A 116 10.59 7.92 7.81
CA VAL A 116 9.48 8.74 7.30
C VAL A 116 8.27 8.65 8.23
N GLY A 117 7.90 7.44 8.65
CA GLY A 117 6.79 7.22 9.58
C GLY A 117 6.99 7.94 10.93
N LEU A 118 8.17 7.81 11.52
CA LEU A 118 8.50 8.51 12.76
C LEU A 118 8.55 10.03 12.57
N GLY A 119 9.12 10.49 11.45
CA GLY A 119 9.20 11.91 11.11
C GLY A 119 7.81 12.56 10.97
N ILE A 120 6.88 11.88 10.31
CA ILE A 120 5.47 12.29 10.25
C ILE A 120 4.86 12.33 11.66
N LEU A 121 5.04 11.27 12.45
CA LEU A 121 4.50 11.22 13.81
C LEU A 121 5.02 12.36 14.68
N VAL A 122 6.32 12.66 14.64
CA VAL A 122 6.93 13.78 15.37
C VAL A 122 6.46 15.13 14.80
N ALA A 123 6.39 15.29 13.48
CA ALA A 123 5.93 16.51 12.85
C ALA A 123 4.51 16.89 13.27
N PHE A 124 3.62 15.90 13.42
CA PHE A 124 2.23 16.10 13.86
C PHE A 124 2.03 16.04 15.39
N SER A 125 2.97 15.48 16.14
CA SER A 125 2.89 15.34 17.61
C SER A 125 3.63 16.45 18.37
N GLN A 126 4.73 16.99 17.80
CA GLN A 126 5.64 17.93 18.48
C GLN A 126 5.98 19.17 17.61
N GLY A 127 5.61 19.21 16.32
CA GLY A 127 5.91 20.32 15.40
C GLY A 127 4.99 21.55 15.56
N PRO A 128 5.24 22.65 14.79
CA PRO A 128 4.43 23.89 14.84
C PRO A 128 2.98 23.72 14.39
N LEU A 129 2.66 22.59 13.74
CA LEU A 129 1.30 22.10 13.51
C LEU A 129 0.88 21.22 14.69
N GLN A 130 0.69 21.83 15.86
CA GLN A 130 0.10 21.18 17.05
C GLN A 130 -1.39 20.89 16.78
N MET A 131 -1.68 19.90 15.94
CA MET A 131 -3.02 19.36 15.71
C MET A 131 -3.28 18.13 16.59
N ASN A 132 -2.70 18.14 17.79
CA ASN A 132 -3.02 17.16 18.82
C ASN A 132 -4.30 17.62 19.55
N GLY A 133 -5.43 16.94 19.31
CA GLY A 133 -6.68 17.13 20.07
C GLY A 133 -7.61 18.28 19.66
N THR A 134 -7.37 19.02 18.57
CA THR A 134 -8.25 20.14 18.15
C THR A 134 -9.18 19.77 16.98
N LEU A 135 -10.41 20.30 17.02
CA LEU A 135 -11.56 20.20 16.09
C LEU A 135 -11.29 20.31 14.56
N TRP A 136 -10.06 20.62 14.13
CA TRP A 136 -9.68 20.77 12.73
C TRP A 136 -9.58 19.44 11.95
N ILE A 137 -9.37 18.32 12.64
CA ILE A 137 -9.51 16.96 12.04
C ILE A 137 -10.95 16.74 11.52
N VAL A 138 -11.94 17.32 12.21
CA VAL A 138 -13.36 17.23 11.82
C VAL A 138 -13.71 18.27 10.75
N LEU A 139 -13.14 19.47 10.79
CA LEU A 139 -13.40 20.53 9.78
C LEU A 139 -12.87 20.18 8.39
N THR A 140 -11.75 19.47 8.27
CA THR A 140 -11.29 18.93 6.96
C THR A 140 -12.10 17.72 6.51
N ALA A 141 -12.58 16.89 7.44
CA ALA A 141 -13.50 15.79 7.14
C ALA A 141 -14.89 16.29 6.66
N VAL A 142 -15.38 17.42 7.19
CA VAL A 142 -16.65 18.06 6.79
C VAL A 142 -16.52 18.89 5.50
N SER A 143 -15.31 19.33 5.13
CA SER A 143 -15.11 20.11 3.89
C SER A 143 -15.18 19.27 2.59
N TYR A 144 -15.11 17.94 2.69
CA TYR A 144 -15.16 17.02 1.54
C TYR A 144 -16.39 16.13 1.48
N THR A 145 -17.44 16.42 2.26
CA THR A 145 -18.78 15.85 2.03
C THR A 145 -19.64 16.85 1.27
N PRO A 146 -19.53 16.94 -0.08
CA PRO A 146 -20.51 17.69 -0.84
C PRO A 146 -21.84 16.94 -0.74
N LEU A 147 -22.85 17.68 -0.29
CA LEU A 147 -24.27 17.44 -0.57
C LEU A 147 -24.76 16.01 -0.31
N THR A 148 -25.31 15.78 0.88
CA THR A 148 -26.62 15.11 1.04
C THR A 148 -27.09 15.23 2.49
N LEU A 149 -27.51 16.43 2.87
CA LEU A 149 -28.69 16.60 3.73
C LEU A 149 -29.72 17.34 2.87
N PRO A 150 -30.99 16.90 2.87
CA PRO A 150 -31.92 17.39 3.90
C PRO A 150 -32.59 16.23 4.64
N THR A 151 -32.58 16.24 5.97
CA THR A 151 -33.74 16.56 6.84
C THR A 151 -35.00 15.76 6.48
N THR A 152 -35.62 14.96 7.35
CA THR A 152 -36.17 15.29 8.67
C THR A 152 -36.85 14.04 9.24
N ARG A 153 -36.91 13.99 10.59
CA ARG A 153 -37.62 13.08 11.50
C ARG A 153 -36.90 11.81 11.92
#